data_AF-S8GNQ9-F1
#
_entry.id   AF-S8GNQ9-F1
#
_cell.length_a   1.000
_cell.length_b   1.000
_cell.length_c   1.000
_cell.angle_alpha   90.00
_cell.angle_beta   90.00
_cell.angle_gamma   90.00
#
_symmetry.space_group_name_H-M   'P 1'
#
loop_
_entity.id
_entity.type
_entity.pdbx_description
1 polymer ?
#
loop_
_entity_poly.entity_id
_entity_poly.type
_entity_poly.pdbx_seq_one_letter_code
_entity_poly.pdbx_strand_id
1 'polypeptide(L)'
;MRDFAFSYTMEIIQQYKVSFSFDSQKRFRTEIANHYMDKVENKRRPEIKAGRLTDEQFDRLKTLLEEADLPSMKEDYGFDKHTQASQDILVQLILTQGEEKKYISILYDREQRFPPPFVRLMSELNRFLKR
;
A
#
# COMPACT_ATOMS: atom_id res chain seq x y z
N MET A 1 -18.85 3.22 0.06
CA MET A 1 -18.39 1.91 0.60
C MET A 1 -18.82 1.73 2.05
N ARG A 2 -19.47 0.60 2.41
CA ARG A 2 -20.01 0.36 3.78
C ARG A 2 -19.36 -0.80 4.54
N ASP A 3 -18.66 -1.72 3.88
CA ASP A 3 -17.80 -2.70 4.54
C ASP A 3 -16.61 -3.01 3.63
N PHE A 4 -15.41 -2.75 4.11
CA PHE A 4 -14.20 -2.90 3.32
C PHE A 4 -12.95 -3.04 4.19
N ALA A 5 -11.92 -3.64 3.61
CA ALA A 5 -10.56 -3.60 4.10
C ALA A 5 -9.63 -3.23 2.95
N PHE A 6 -8.73 -2.30 3.21
CA PHE A 6 -7.71 -1.88 2.26
C PHE A 6 -6.32 -2.10 2.83
N SER A 7 -5.40 -2.60 2.02
CA SER A 7 -3.99 -2.64 2.35
C SER A 7 -3.15 -2.14 1.18
N TYR A 8 -2.13 -1.36 1.52
CA TYR A 8 -1.06 -0.91 0.66
C TYR A 8 0.26 -1.45 1.19
N THR A 9 1.09 -1.99 0.32
CA THR A 9 2.46 -2.41 0.61
C THR A 9 3.39 -1.82 -0.43
N MET A 10 4.56 -1.37 0.00
CA MET A 10 5.69 -1.01 -0.84
C MET A 10 6.90 -1.76 -0.33
N GLU A 11 7.56 -2.51 -1.21
CA GLU A 11 8.69 -3.34 -0.87
C GLU A 11 9.81 -3.15 -1.89
N ILE A 12 11.02 -2.86 -1.40
CA ILE A 12 12.25 -3.11 -2.15
C ILE A 12 12.64 -4.54 -1.80
N ILE A 13 12.59 -5.41 -2.79
CA ILE A 13 12.70 -6.87 -2.61
C ILE A 13 13.97 -7.19 -1.80
N GLN A 14 13.76 -7.91 -0.69
CA GLN A 14 14.81 -8.33 0.28
C GLN A 14 15.53 -7.21 1.06
N GLN A 15 15.15 -5.95 0.91
CA GLN A 15 15.79 -4.82 1.60
C GLN A 15 14.88 -4.19 2.63
N TYR A 16 13.69 -3.76 2.19
CA TYR A 16 12.84 -2.89 3.00
C TYR A 16 11.38 -3.02 2.60
N LYS A 17 10.49 -3.11 3.58
CA LYS A 17 9.05 -3.22 3.38
C LYS A 17 8.31 -2.22 4.25
N VAL A 18 7.37 -1.50 3.65
CA VAL A 18 6.41 -0.66 4.34
C VAL A 18 5.02 -1.11 3.97
N SER A 19 4.15 -1.26 4.96
CA SER A 19 2.73 -1.52 4.72
C SER A 19 1.85 -0.62 5.58
N PHE A 20 0.68 -0.33 5.04
CA PHE A 20 -0.42 0.37 5.70
C PHE A 20 -1.72 -0.35 5.37
N SER A 21 -2.55 -0.61 6.36
CA SER A 21 -3.89 -1.13 6.16
C SER A 21 -4.89 -0.38 7.00
N PHE A 22 -6.11 -0.20 6.49
CA PHE A 22 -7.24 0.28 7.27
C PHE A 22 -8.56 -0.36 6.81
N ASP A 23 -9.56 -0.34 7.69
CA ASP A 23 -10.85 -0.97 7.43
C ASP A 23 -12.05 -0.06 7.73
N SER A 24 -13.24 -0.54 7.37
CA SER A 24 -14.54 0.08 7.63
C SER A 24 -14.79 0.40 9.11
N GLN A 25 -14.07 -0.25 10.03
CA GLN A 25 -14.15 -0.03 11.47
C GLN A 25 -13.13 1.02 11.96
N LYS A 26 -12.49 1.76 11.05
CA LYS A 26 -11.47 2.79 11.33
C LYS A 26 -10.20 2.23 11.96
N ARG A 27 -10.01 0.90 12.01
CA ARG A 27 -8.78 0.32 12.55
C ARG A 27 -7.71 0.50 11.49
N PHE A 28 -6.51 0.89 11.91
CA PHE A 28 -5.35 0.92 11.02
C PHE A 28 -4.18 0.15 11.62
N ARG A 29 -3.28 -0.28 10.73
CA ARG A 29 -2.00 -0.87 11.09
C ARG A 29 -0.96 -0.44 10.08
N THR A 30 0.21 -0.05 10.55
CA THR A 30 1.42 0.07 9.75
C THR A 30 2.44 -0.96 10.19
N GLU A 31 3.25 -1.40 9.25
CA GLU A 31 4.41 -2.26 9.51
C GLU A 31 5.57 -1.76 8.65
N ILE A 32 6.70 -1.50 9.29
CA ILE A 32 7.96 -1.16 8.63
C ILE A 32 8.97 -2.25 8.99
N ALA A 33 9.47 -2.96 7.99
CA ALA A 33 10.47 -4.00 8.16
C ALA A 33 11.73 -3.64 7.36
N ASN A 34 12.88 -3.59 8.03
CA ASN A 34 14.17 -3.42 7.39
C ASN A 34 14.84 -4.79 7.28
N HIS A 35 14.52 -5.52 6.21
CA HIS A 35 15.03 -6.86 5.96
C HIS A 35 16.56 -6.93 5.86
N TYR A 36 17.20 -5.85 5.41
CA TYR A 36 18.65 -5.76 5.41
C TYR A 36 19.20 -5.78 6.84
N MET A 37 18.71 -4.91 7.72
CA MET A 37 19.15 -4.88 9.12
C MET A 37 18.73 -6.13 9.89
N ASP A 38 17.53 -6.66 9.65
CA ASP A 38 17.06 -7.91 10.26
C ASP A 38 18.04 -9.07 9.98
N LYS A 39 18.60 -9.14 8.77
CA LYS A 39 19.62 -10.14 8.39
C LYS A 39 20.96 -9.88 9.08
N VAL A 40 21.41 -8.63 9.14
CA VAL A 40 22.67 -8.25 9.81
C VAL A 40 22.62 -8.58 11.31
N GLU A 41 21.48 -8.31 11.96
CA GLU A 41 21.31 -8.53 13.40
C GLU A 41 20.81 -9.93 13.77
N ASN A 42 20.48 -10.76 12.76
CA ASN A 42 19.79 -12.04 12.91
C ASN A 42 18.55 -11.97 13.82
N LYS A 43 17.80 -10.86 13.71
CA LYS A 43 16.61 -10.57 14.52
C LYS A 43 15.59 -9.85 13.65
N ARG A 44 14.42 -10.45 13.46
CA ARG A 44 13.31 -9.81 12.75
C ARG A 44 12.51 -8.93 13.71
N ARG A 45 12.64 -7.61 13.59
CA ARG A 45 11.95 -6.65 14.48
C ARG A 45 11.26 -5.56 13.68
N PRO A 46 10.13 -5.88 13.01
CA PRO A 46 9.38 -4.85 12.31
C PRO A 46 8.82 -3.84 13.31
N GLU A 47 8.88 -2.56 12.95
CA GLU A 47 8.17 -1.52 13.66
C GLU A 47 6.68 -1.60 13.30
N ILE A 48 5.83 -1.85 14.30
CA ILE A 48 4.39 -1.99 14.12
C ILE A 48 3.69 -0.90 14.91
N LYS A 49 2.83 -0.14 14.24
CA LYS A 49 1.92 0.83 14.86
C LYS A 49 0.50 0.45 14.48
N ALA A 50 -0.38 0.36 15.45
CA ALA A 50 -1.79 0.06 15.21
C ALA A 50 -2.66 0.97 16.08
N GLY A 51 -3.86 1.25 15.61
CA GLY A 51 -4.77 2.14 16.32
C GLY A 51 -6.07 2.37 15.57
N ARG A 52 -6.72 3.49 15.90
CA ARG A 52 -7.93 3.95 15.22
C ARG A 52 -7.66 5.27 14.53
N LEU A 53 -8.11 5.39 13.29
CA LEU A 53 -8.14 6.67 12.57
C LEU A 53 -9.15 7.59 13.25
N THR A 54 -8.86 8.89 13.27
CA THR A 54 -9.89 9.90 13.58
C THR A 54 -10.96 9.91 12.48
N ASP A 55 -12.10 10.53 12.76
CA ASP A 55 -13.19 10.63 11.79
C ASP A 55 -12.74 11.36 10.52
N GLU A 56 -12.05 12.50 10.67
CA GLU A 56 -11.47 13.25 9.55
C GLU A 56 -10.47 12.43 8.72
N GLN A 57 -9.60 11.68 9.40
CA GLN A 57 -8.62 10.81 8.74
C GLN A 57 -9.30 9.70 7.94
N PHE A 58 -10.30 9.06 8.55
CA PHE A 58 -11.05 7.99 7.94
C PHE A 58 -11.85 8.48 6.73
N ASP A 59 -12.61 9.57 6.87
CA ASP A 59 -13.42 10.12 5.79
C ASP A 59 -12.55 10.55 4.61
N ARG A 60 -11.40 11.18 4.88
CA ARG A 60 -10.47 11.58 3.83
C ARG A 60 -9.88 10.38 3.08
N LEU A 61 -9.41 9.35 3.80
CA LEU A 61 -8.85 8.15 3.17
C LEU A 61 -9.92 7.37 2.40
N LYS A 62 -11.13 7.26 2.97
CA LYS A 62 -12.26 6.59 2.32
C LYS A 62 -12.66 7.28 1.02
N THR A 63 -12.81 8.61 1.03
CA THR A 63 -13.13 9.37 -0.18
C THR A 63 -12.07 9.17 -1.26
N LEU A 64 -10.78 9.24 -0.91
CA LEU A 64 -9.70 9.00 -1.86
C LEU A 64 -9.69 7.56 -2.40
N LEU A 65 -10.04 6.58 -1.58
CA LEU A 65 -10.15 5.18 -1.99
C LEU A 65 -11.31 4.97 -2.98
N GLU A 66 -12.45 5.61 -2.72
CA GLU A 66 -13.61 5.61 -3.62
C GLU A 66 -13.31 6.31 -4.96
N GLU A 67 -12.65 7.47 -4.91
CA GLU A 67 -12.23 8.21 -6.12
C GLU A 67 -11.18 7.50 -6.96
N ALA A 68 -10.30 6.70 -6.32
CA ALA A 68 -9.23 5.98 -7.01
C ALA A 68 -9.76 4.89 -7.95
N ASP A 69 -11.00 4.43 -7.74
CA ASP A 69 -11.69 3.41 -8.55
C ASP A 69 -10.79 2.19 -8.83
N LEU A 70 -10.19 1.65 -7.76
CA LEU A 70 -9.32 0.47 -7.84
C LEU A 70 -9.96 -0.72 -8.59
N PRO A 71 -11.28 -1.00 -8.49
CA PRO A 71 -11.88 -2.09 -9.24
C PRO A 71 -11.67 -2.00 -10.76
N SER A 72 -11.66 -0.80 -11.35
CA SER A 72 -11.50 -0.60 -12.80
C SER A 72 -10.04 -0.64 -13.27
N MET A 73 -9.07 -0.60 -12.34
CA MET A 73 -7.64 -0.69 -12.67
C MET A 73 -7.25 -2.10 -13.14
N LYS A 74 -6.13 -2.20 -13.87
CA LYS A 74 -5.52 -3.50 -14.21
C LYS A 74 -4.95 -4.16 -12.95
N GLU A 75 -4.73 -5.47 -13.02
CA GLU A 75 -4.19 -6.23 -11.88
C GLU A 75 -2.66 -6.13 -11.77
N ASP A 76 -1.98 -5.85 -12.88
CA ASP A 76 -0.53 -5.77 -12.94
C ASP A 76 -0.06 -4.60 -13.83
N TYR A 77 1.08 -4.04 -13.46
CA TYR A 77 1.72 -2.90 -14.11
C TYR A 77 3.25 -3.05 -14.04
N GLY A 78 3.93 -2.83 -15.16
CA GLY A 78 5.41 -2.73 -15.20
C GLY A 78 6.17 -4.05 -15.30
N PHE A 79 5.48 -5.20 -15.27
CA PHE A 79 6.09 -6.54 -15.32
C PHE A 79 6.57 -6.96 -16.72
N ASP A 80 6.13 -6.28 -17.77
CA ASP A 80 6.54 -6.57 -19.16
C ASP A 80 7.99 -6.13 -19.47
N LYS A 81 8.62 -5.37 -18.57
CA LYS A 81 9.99 -4.86 -18.76
C LYS A 81 11.00 -5.81 -18.11
N HIS A 82 12.16 -6.00 -18.74
CA HIS A 82 13.27 -6.71 -18.11
C HIS A 82 13.86 -5.84 -16.99
N THR A 83 13.71 -6.27 -15.74
CA THR A 83 14.20 -5.54 -14.57
C THR A 83 15.18 -6.36 -13.73
N GLN A 84 15.98 -5.67 -12.91
CA GLN A 84 16.83 -6.28 -11.90
C GLN A 84 16.05 -6.41 -10.59
N ALA A 85 15.40 -7.55 -10.40
CA ALA A 85 14.44 -7.84 -9.31
C ALA A 85 14.88 -7.38 -7.90
N SER A 86 16.17 -7.33 -7.58
CA SER A 86 16.67 -6.94 -6.24
C SER A 86 16.66 -5.43 -5.95
N GLN A 87 16.47 -4.59 -6.96
CA GLN A 87 16.40 -3.12 -6.82
C GLN A 87 15.02 -2.56 -7.14
N ASP A 88 14.12 -3.39 -7.65
CA ASP A 88 12.78 -2.97 -8.01
C ASP A 88 11.95 -2.68 -6.77
N ILE A 89 11.14 -1.62 -6.87
CA ILE A 89 10.13 -1.29 -5.86
C ILE A 89 8.83 -1.95 -6.32
N LEU A 90 8.39 -2.97 -5.57
CA LEU A 90 7.09 -3.58 -5.74
C LEU A 90 6.06 -2.86 -4.87
N VAL A 91 5.00 -2.35 -5.48
CA VAL A 91 3.83 -1.82 -4.80
C VAL A 91 2.68 -2.79 -4.96
N GLN A 92 2.01 -3.14 -3.87
CA GLN A 92 0.84 -4.01 -3.87
C GLN A 92 -0.32 -3.34 -3.15
N LEU A 93 -1.48 -3.40 -3.77
CA LEU A 93 -2.74 -2.91 -3.23
C LEU A 93 -3.72 -4.06 -3.18
N ILE A 94 -4.46 -4.14 -2.08
CA ILE A 94 -5.52 -5.10 -1.90
C ILE A 94 -6.73 -4.34 -1.38
N LEU A 95 -7.84 -4.44 -2.10
CA LEU A 95 -9.13 -3.95 -1.67
C LEU A 95 -10.08 -5.13 -1.52
N THR A 96 -10.66 -5.30 -0.34
CA THR A 96 -11.70 -6.30 -0.07
C THR A 96 -13.01 -5.58 0.23
N GLN A 97 -14.10 -5.97 -0.42
CA GLN A 97 -15.44 -5.43 -0.23
C GLN A 97 -16.44 -6.59 -0.21
N GLY A 98 -16.91 -6.97 0.98
CA GLY A 98 -17.67 -8.22 1.14
C GLY A 98 -16.83 -9.42 0.70
N GLU A 99 -17.34 -10.20 -0.26
CA GLU A 99 -16.65 -11.36 -0.84
C GLU A 99 -15.71 -10.99 -2.00
N GLU A 100 -15.85 -9.79 -2.56
CA GLU A 100 -15.03 -9.34 -3.68
C GLU A 100 -13.67 -8.87 -3.21
N LYS A 101 -12.64 -9.22 -3.97
CA LYS A 101 -11.27 -8.83 -3.68
C LYS A 101 -10.53 -8.42 -4.95
N LYS A 102 -10.03 -7.19 -4.96
CA LYS A 102 -9.18 -6.64 -6.02
C LYS A 102 -7.73 -6.65 -5.56
N TYR A 103 -6.86 -7.18 -6.41
CA TYR A 103 -5.42 -7.14 -6.25
C TYR A 103 -4.82 -6.29 -7.37
N ILE A 104 -3.89 -5.41 -7.02
CA ILE A 104 -3.13 -4.62 -7.97
C ILE A 104 -1.66 -4.71 -7.57
N SER A 105 -0.81 -5.17 -8.48
CA SER A 105 0.64 -5.22 -8.34
C SER A 105 1.28 -4.26 -9.31
N ILE A 106 2.20 -3.44 -8.82
CA ILE A 106 2.88 -2.42 -9.60
C ILE A 106 4.37 -2.61 -9.37
N LEU A 107 5.09 -3.00 -10.41
CA LEU A 107 6.53 -2.85 -10.44
C LEU A 107 6.83 -1.39 -10.79
N TYR A 108 7.29 -0.63 -9.82
CA TYR A 108 7.40 0.83 -9.93
C TYR A 108 8.36 1.24 -11.05
N ASP A 109 7.88 2.11 -11.91
CA ASP A 109 8.66 2.76 -12.96
C ASP A 109 8.34 4.27 -12.96
N ARG A 110 9.39 5.09 -13.05
CA ARG A 110 9.29 6.56 -13.05
C ARG A 110 8.50 7.10 -14.25
N GLU A 111 8.51 6.38 -15.36
CA GLU A 111 7.78 6.78 -16.57
C GLU A 111 6.31 6.38 -16.51
N GLN A 112 5.93 5.48 -15.60
CA GLN A 112 4.57 4.99 -15.50
C GLN A 112 3.62 6.10 -15.08
N ARG A 113 2.52 6.22 -15.82
CA ARG A 113 1.44 7.17 -15.55
C ARG A 113 0.25 6.44 -14.95
N PHE A 114 -0.26 6.99 -13.86
CA PHE A 114 -1.48 6.52 -13.22
C PHE A 114 -2.55 7.60 -13.26
N PRO A 115 -3.84 7.23 -13.16
CA PRO A 115 -4.92 8.19 -13.05
C PRO A 115 -4.69 9.18 -11.90
N PRO A 116 -5.00 10.48 -12.06
CA PRO A 116 -4.81 11.47 -10.99
C PRO A 116 -5.45 11.11 -9.63
N PRO A 117 -6.65 10.51 -9.57
CA PRO A 117 -7.24 10.07 -8.31
C PRO A 117 -6.38 9.05 -7.56
N PHE A 118 -5.85 8.05 -8.27
CA PHE A 118 -4.92 7.07 -7.70
C PHE A 118 -3.66 7.74 -7.15
N VAL A 119 -3.07 8.68 -7.89
CA VAL A 119 -1.88 9.43 -7.44
C VAL A 119 -2.16 10.21 -6.15
N ARG A 120 -3.37 10.77 -6.00
CA ARG A 120 -3.79 11.45 -4.75
C ARG A 120 -3.90 10.49 -3.57
N LEU A 121 -4.50 9.31 -3.76
CA LEU A 121 -4.55 8.26 -2.74
C LEU A 121 -3.13 7.89 -2.28
N MET A 122 -2.23 7.58 -3.21
CA MET A 122 -0.85 7.20 -2.90
C MET A 122 -0.09 8.30 -2.15
N SER A 123 -0.30 9.56 -2.53
CA SER A 123 0.30 10.71 -1.84
C SER A 123 -0.18 10.84 -0.41
N GLU A 124 -1.45 10.56 -0.14
CA GLU A 124 -2.02 10.59 1.21
C GLU A 124 -1.50 9.43 2.07
N LEU A 125 -1.41 8.22 1.52
CA LEU A 125 -0.83 7.06 2.21
C LEU A 125 0.62 7.33 2.63
N ASN A 126 1.41 7.91 1.73
CA ASN A 126 2.79 8.32 2.02
C ASN A 126 2.88 9.38 3.13
N ARG A 127 1.90 10.29 3.23
CA ARG A 127 1.83 11.27 4.32
C ARG A 127 1.54 10.60 5.66
N PHE A 128 0.65 9.60 5.67
CA PHE A 128 0.36 8.81 6.88
C PHE A 128 1.58 8.04 7.37
N LEU A 129 2.35 7.45 6.46
CA LEU A 129 3.53 6.64 6.79
C LEU A 129 4.71 7.46 7.34
N LYS A 130 4.74 8.77 7.08
CA LYS A 130 5.78 9.69 7.59
C LYS A 130 5.46 10.29 8.96
N ARG A 131 4.32 9.95 9.58
CA ARG A 131 3.86 10.48 10.88
C ARG A 131 4.02 9.47 12.02
#